data_AF-A0A497GAA8-F1
#
_entry.id   AF-A0A497GAA8-F1
#
_cell.length_a   1.000
_cell.length_b   1.000
_cell.length_c   1.000
_cell.angle_alpha   90.00
_cell.angle_beta   90.00
_cell.angle_gamma   90.00
#
_symmetry.space_group_name_H-M   'P 1'
#
loop_
_entity.id
_entity.type
_entity.pdbx_description
1 polymer ?
#
loop_
_entity_poly.entity_id
_entity_poly.type
_entity_poly.pdbx_seq_one_letter_code
_entity_poly.pdbx_strand_id
1 'polypeptide(L)'
;MKEICVRKEDLELLYEYALSHCKEVCPQERNPRTCLAMVKIGKLIGRYPPCVKSYGYFEKSFLKRMLKEIEIREGKRIKEFIKEMKKRNPRSLQEYEDSIDSEFIYNILEILEGEDDA
;
A
#
# COMPACT_ATOMS: atom_id res chain seq x y z
N MET A 1 -22.69 11.73 4.74
CA MET A 1 -21.28 11.91 5.11
C MET A 1 -21.23 12.92 6.24
N LYS A 2 -20.46 12.69 7.32
CA LYS A 2 -20.27 13.67 8.39
C LYS A 2 -18.87 14.26 8.23
N GLU A 3 -18.77 15.59 8.21
CA GLU A 3 -17.49 16.28 8.13
C GLU A 3 -16.96 16.56 9.54
N ILE A 4 -15.65 16.34 9.72
CA ILE A 4 -14.93 16.65 10.95
C ILE A 4 -13.84 17.64 10.59
N CYS A 5 -13.81 18.78 11.28
CA CYS A 5 -12.78 19.79 11.13
C CYS A 5 -11.79 19.68 12.30
N VAL A 6 -10.51 19.68 11.99
CA VAL A 6 -9.41 19.65 12.96
C VAL A 6 -8.41 20.74 12.60
N ARG A 7 -7.72 21.31 13.60
CA ARG A 7 -6.64 22.25 13.34
C ARG A 7 -5.48 21.50 12.69
N LYS A 8 -4.72 22.19 11.84
CA LYS A 8 -3.61 21.59 11.10
C LYS A 8 -2.55 21.03 12.06
N GLU A 9 -2.24 21.76 13.12
CA GLU A 9 -1.23 21.38 14.12
C GLU A 9 -1.64 20.09 14.85
N ASP A 10 -2.92 19.96 15.20
CA ASP A 10 -3.43 18.75 15.85
C ASP A 10 -3.39 17.55 14.89
N LEU A 11 -3.69 17.77 13.59
CA LEU A 11 -3.58 16.74 12.56
C LEU A 11 -2.14 16.29 12.34
N GLU A 12 -1.17 17.22 12.37
CA GLU A 12 0.25 16.89 12.26
C GLU A 12 0.72 16.00 13.43
N LEU A 13 0.27 16.28 14.66
CA LEU A 13 0.57 15.45 15.83
C LEU A 13 -0.04 14.05 15.73
N LEU A 14 -1.31 13.94 15.32
CA LEU A 14 -1.97 12.66 15.10
C LEU A 14 -1.28 11.86 13.99
N TYR A 15 -0.88 12.55 12.92
CA TYR A 15 -0.18 11.94 11.81
C TYR A 15 1.19 11.40 12.22
N GLU A 16 1.96 12.17 13.00
CA GLU A 16 3.25 11.73 13.55
C GLU A 16 3.10 10.51 14.46
N TYR A 17 2.07 10.52 15.32
CA TYR A 17 1.73 9.37 16.15
C TYR A 17 1.40 8.14 15.29
N ALA A 18 0.57 8.28 14.24
CA ALA A 18 0.23 7.20 13.33
C ALA A 18 1.45 6.69 12.54
N LEU A 19 2.39 7.55 12.18
CA LEU A 19 3.63 7.16 11.51
C LEU A 19 4.54 6.31 12.38
N SER A 20 4.44 6.38 13.71
CA SER A 20 5.20 5.48 14.59
C SER A 20 4.81 4.02 14.31
N HIS A 21 3.52 3.73 14.16
CA HIS A 21 3.03 2.41 13.77
C HIS A 21 3.52 1.99 12.36
N CYS A 22 3.61 2.93 11.41
CA CYS A 22 4.14 2.62 10.07
C CYS A 22 5.60 2.19 10.07
N LYS A 23 6.40 2.62 11.04
CA LYS A 23 7.82 2.28 11.16
C LYS A 23 8.03 0.90 11.79
N GLU A 24 7.13 0.50 12.69
CA GLU A 24 7.27 -0.72 13.49
C GLU A 24 6.56 -1.95 12.89
N VAL A 25 5.64 -1.77 11.94
CA VAL A 25 4.78 -2.86 11.43
C VAL A 25 5.06 -3.21 9.97
N CYS A 26 5.14 -4.51 9.65
CA CYS A 26 5.32 -5.02 8.29
C CYS A 26 4.17 -4.58 7.36
N PRO A 27 4.41 -4.19 6.09
CA PRO A 27 3.34 -3.82 5.15
C PRO A 27 2.18 -4.82 5.05
N GLN A 28 2.46 -6.13 5.18
CA GLN A 28 1.44 -7.19 5.13
C GLN A 28 0.44 -7.13 6.29
N GLU A 29 0.85 -6.62 7.44
CA GLU A 29 -0.01 -6.52 8.62
C GLU A 29 -0.80 -5.21 8.65
N ARG A 30 -0.52 -4.28 7.72
CA ARG A 30 -1.17 -2.98 7.66
C ARG A 30 -2.44 -3.05 6.84
N ASN A 31 -3.44 -2.27 7.24
CA ASN A 31 -4.64 -2.08 6.44
C ASN A 31 -4.35 -1.18 5.20
N PRO A 32 -4.59 -1.66 3.96
CA PRO A 32 -4.33 -0.88 2.75
C PRO A 32 -5.11 0.44 2.66
N ARG A 33 -6.37 0.48 3.14
CA ARG A 33 -7.16 1.73 3.18
C ARG A 33 -6.53 2.75 4.10
N THR A 34 -6.03 2.31 5.25
CA THR A 34 -5.31 3.19 6.19
C THR A 34 -4.05 3.74 5.54
N CYS A 35 -3.26 2.91 4.84
CA CYS A 35 -2.08 3.37 4.10
C CYS A 35 -2.43 4.44 3.06
N LEU A 36 -3.52 4.25 2.31
CA LEU A 36 -3.98 5.23 1.32
C LEU A 36 -4.43 6.54 1.99
N ALA A 37 -5.18 6.46 3.09
CA ALA A 37 -5.58 7.63 3.86
C ALA A 37 -4.37 8.41 4.40
N MET A 38 -3.35 7.71 4.89
CA MET A 38 -2.10 8.33 5.34
C MET A 38 -1.37 9.03 4.20
N VAL A 39 -1.31 8.44 2.99
CA VAL A 39 -0.72 9.11 1.82
C VAL A 39 -1.52 10.37 1.44
N LYS A 40 -2.86 10.30 1.43
CA LYS A 40 -3.75 11.44 1.13
C LYS A 40 -3.56 12.58 2.15
N ILE A 41 -3.61 12.28 3.45
CA ILE A 41 -3.37 13.25 4.53
C ILE A 41 -1.96 13.82 4.43
N GLY A 42 -0.97 12.95 4.21
CA GLY A 42 0.42 13.33 4.08
C GLY A 42 0.69 14.34 2.97
N LYS A 43 0.02 14.18 1.82
CA LYS A 43 0.05 15.15 0.72
C LYS A 43 -0.48 16.52 1.13
N LEU A 44 -1.54 16.59 1.95
CA LEU A 44 -2.14 17.84 2.42
C LEU A 44 -1.24 18.60 3.40
N ILE A 45 -0.52 17.89 4.27
CA ILE A 45 0.35 18.49 5.30
C ILE A 45 1.83 18.57 4.87
N GLY A 46 2.18 18.09 3.68
CA GLY A 46 3.55 18.09 3.17
C GLY A 46 4.49 17.09 3.83
N ARG A 47 3.95 16.00 4.41
CA ARG A 47 4.73 14.93 5.07
C ARG A 47 4.25 13.55 4.62
N TYR A 48 5.11 12.74 4.01
CA TYR A 48 4.70 11.41 3.55
C TYR A 48 5.14 10.26 4.46
N PRO A 49 4.48 9.08 4.40
CA PRO A 49 4.97 7.87 5.03
C PRO A 49 6.33 7.45 4.44
N PRO A 50 7.22 6.80 5.21
CA PRO A 50 8.58 6.48 4.77
C PRO A 50 8.62 5.56 3.55
N CYS A 51 7.67 4.62 3.44
CA CYS A 51 7.58 3.67 2.33
C CYS A 51 6.91 4.23 1.07
N VAL A 52 6.38 5.46 1.10
CA VAL A 52 5.59 6.02 -0.01
C VAL A 52 6.34 6.01 -1.34
N LYS A 53 7.65 6.25 -1.28
CA LYS A 53 8.50 6.38 -2.47
C LYS A 53 8.69 5.05 -3.17
N SER A 54 8.84 3.97 -2.39
CA SER A 54 8.96 2.61 -2.90
C SER A 54 7.72 2.17 -3.67
N TYR A 55 6.54 2.70 -3.30
CA TYR A 55 5.27 2.44 -3.97
C TYR A 55 4.83 3.57 -4.92
N GLY A 56 5.76 4.44 -5.33
CA GLY A 56 5.51 5.50 -6.32
C GLY A 56 4.35 6.41 -5.97
N TYR A 57 4.26 6.84 -4.70
CA TYR A 57 3.17 7.70 -4.21
C TYR A 57 1.76 7.16 -4.45
N PHE A 58 1.65 5.84 -4.60
CA PHE A 58 0.40 5.11 -4.81
C PHE A 58 -0.27 5.52 -6.13
N GLU A 59 0.53 5.98 -7.11
CA GLU A 59 0.04 6.24 -8.45
C GLU A 59 -0.36 4.93 -9.13
N LYS A 60 -1.59 4.86 -9.65
CA LYS A 60 -2.14 3.65 -10.31
C LYS A 60 -1.20 3.08 -11.38
N SER A 61 -0.62 3.94 -12.21
CA SER A 61 0.30 3.55 -13.28
C SER A 61 1.58 2.91 -12.73
N PHE A 62 2.16 3.48 -11.67
CA PHE A 62 3.34 2.95 -11.01
C PHE A 62 3.06 1.60 -10.37
N LEU A 63 1.96 1.49 -9.62
CA LEU A 63 1.53 0.25 -8.96
C LEU A 63 1.25 -0.87 -9.98
N LYS A 64 0.56 -0.56 -11.09
CA LYS A 64 0.32 -1.51 -12.18
C LYS A 64 1.62 -1.98 -12.82
N ARG A 65 2.61 -1.10 -12.96
CA ARG A 65 3.94 -1.46 -13.46
C ARG A 65 4.67 -2.40 -12.50
N MET A 66 4.65 -2.12 -11.19
CA MET A 66 5.25 -3.01 -10.18
C MET A 66 4.66 -4.43 -10.24
N LEU A 67 3.32 -4.54 -10.30
CA LEU A 67 2.68 -5.85 -10.46
C LEU A 67 3.14 -6.55 -11.74
N LYS A 68 3.32 -5.80 -12.83
CA LYS A 68 3.79 -6.37 -14.10
C LYS A 68 5.21 -6.91 -14.00
N GLU A 69 6.08 -6.23 -13.26
CA GLU A 69 7.44 -6.70 -13.00
C GLU A 69 7.44 -7.99 -12.18
N ILE A 70 6.57 -8.10 -11.17
CA ILE A 70 6.38 -9.34 -10.40
C ILE A 70 5.89 -10.47 -11.32
N GLU A 71 4.90 -10.23 -12.18
CA GLU A 71 4.43 -11.25 -13.13
C GLU A 71 5.53 -11.77 -14.04
N ILE A 72 6.45 -10.88 -14.47
CA ILE A 72 7.59 -11.25 -15.32
C ILE A 72 8.59 -12.08 -14.52
N ARG A 73 8.92 -11.70 -13.28
CA ARG A 73 9.83 -12.45 -12.40
C ARG A 73 9.32 -13.85 -12.08
N GLU A 74 8.04 -13.95 -11.74
CA GLU A 74 7.40 -15.19 -11.29
C GLU A 74 6.83 -16.05 -12.43
N GLY A 75 6.81 -15.51 -13.65
CA GLY A 75 6.34 -16.20 -14.85
C GLY A 75 4.85 -16.56 -14.82
N LYS A 76 4.04 -15.85 -14.03
CA LYS A 76 2.63 -16.14 -13.76
C LYS A 76 1.79 -14.86 -13.70
N ARG A 77 0.48 -14.98 -13.90
CA ARG A 77 -0.42 -13.85 -13.66
C ARG A 77 -0.49 -13.52 -12.18
N ILE A 78 -0.63 -12.25 -11.83
CA ILE A 78 -0.52 -11.80 -10.43
C ILE A 78 -1.55 -12.47 -9.51
N LYS A 79 -2.79 -12.67 -9.99
CA LYS A 79 -3.84 -13.35 -9.22
C LYS A 79 -3.52 -14.82 -8.97
N GLU A 80 -2.87 -15.48 -9.92
CA GLU A 80 -2.45 -16.88 -9.79
C GLU A 80 -1.31 -16.98 -8.78
N PHE A 81 -0.33 -16.06 -8.88
CA PHE A 81 0.78 -15.96 -7.94
C PHE A 81 0.31 -15.74 -6.50
N ILE A 82 -0.55 -14.75 -6.26
CA ILE A 82 -1.13 -14.49 -4.92
C ILE A 82 -1.87 -15.72 -4.39
N LYS A 83 -2.68 -16.38 -5.22
CA LYS A 83 -3.42 -17.60 -4.82
C LYS A 83 -2.48 -18.76 -4.48
N GLU A 84 -1.35 -18.87 -5.16
CA GLU A 84 -0.33 -19.86 -4.85
C GLU A 84 0.39 -19.56 -3.53
N MET A 85 0.78 -18.30 -3.32
CA MET A 85 1.46 -17.86 -2.09
C MET A 85 0.59 -18.05 -0.85
N LYS A 86 -0.74 -18.00 -0.99
CA LYS A 86 -1.68 -18.33 0.10
C LYS A 86 -1.75 -19.83 0.43
N LYS A 87 -1.35 -20.70 -0.50
CA LYS A 87 -1.40 -22.16 -0.34
C LYS A 87 -0.08 -22.76 0.09
N ARG A 88 1.03 -22.08 -0.19
CA ARG A 88 2.37 -22.54 0.16
C ARG A 88 3.24 -21.38 0.58
N ASN A 89 4.24 -21.68 1.41
CA ASN A 89 5.24 -20.68 1.77
C ASN A 89 6.14 -20.33 0.57
N PRO A 90 6.67 -19.09 0.53
CA PRO A 90 7.72 -18.69 -0.39
C PRO A 90 8.99 -19.55 -0.25
N ARG A 91 9.70 -19.78 -1.35
CA ARG A 91 10.91 -20.60 -1.42
C ARG A 91 12.19 -19.77 -1.40
N SER A 92 12.08 -18.47 -1.61
CA SER A 92 13.21 -17.53 -1.62
C SER A 92 12.81 -16.20 -0.99
N LEU A 93 13.80 -15.38 -0.65
CA LEU A 93 13.57 -14.01 -0.16
C LEU A 93 12.85 -13.17 -1.22
N GLN A 94 13.25 -13.29 -2.49
CA GLN A 94 12.61 -12.57 -3.60
C GLN A 94 11.11 -12.92 -3.70
N GLU A 95 10.80 -14.21 -3.59
CA GLU A 95 9.41 -14.68 -3.66
C GLU A 95 8.61 -14.23 -2.43
N TYR A 96 9.27 -14.16 -1.27
CA TYR A 96 8.67 -13.61 -0.05
C TYR A 96 8.33 -12.13 -0.25
N GLU A 97 9.28 -11.31 -0.69
CA GLU A 97 9.07 -9.88 -1.00
C GLU A 97 7.99 -9.70 -2.07
N ASP A 98 8.03 -10.46 -3.16
CA ASP A 98 7.03 -10.40 -4.23
C ASP A 98 5.64 -10.82 -3.70
N SER A 99 5.56 -11.77 -2.76
CA SER A 99 4.29 -12.12 -2.12
C SER A 99 3.72 -10.98 -1.28
N ILE A 100 4.58 -10.25 -0.53
CA ILE A 100 4.19 -9.07 0.25
C ILE A 100 3.66 -7.99 -0.68
N ASP A 101 4.47 -7.62 -1.67
CA ASP A 101 4.19 -6.48 -2.53
C ASP A 101 3.01 -6.75 -3.45
N SER A 102 2.91 -7.95 -4.01
CA SER A 102 1.79 -8.32 -4.86
C SER A 102 0.45 -8.23 -4.13
N GLU A 103 0.34 -8.78 -2.92
CA GLU A 103 -0.90 -8.72 -2.15
C GLU A 103 -1.22 -7.29 -1.72
N PHE A 104 -0.23 -6.56 -1.20
CA PHE A 104 -0.43 -5.17 -0.78
C PHE A 104 -0.87 -4.28 -1.94
N ILE A 105 -0.14 -4.29 -3.06
CA ILE A 105 -0.41 -3.46 -4.23
C ILE A 105 -1.75 -3.82 -4.86
N TYR A 106 -2.05 -5.12 -4.97
CA TYR A 106 -3.33 -5.59 -5.52
C TYR A 106 -4.52 -5.04 -4.72
N ASN A 107 -4.45 -5.11 -3.39
CA ASN A 107 -5.49 -4.57 -2.51
C ASN A 107 -5.63 -3.03 -2.62
N ILE A 108 -4.51 -2.31 -2.76
CA ILE A 108 -4.54 -0.86 -2.99
C ILE A 108 -5.23 -0.51 -4.32
N LEU A 109 -4.92 -1.24 -5.38
CA LEU A 109 -5.54 -1.02 -6.69
C LEU A 109 -7.04 -1.30 -6.67
N GLU A 110 -7.50 -2.36 -5.99
CA GLU A 110 -8.95 -2.64 -5.85
C GLU A 110 -9.68 -1.50 -5.13
N ILE A 111 -9.07 -0.90 -4.10
CA ILE A 111 -9.64 0.27 -3.40
C ILE A 111 -9.69 1.47 -4.34
N LEU A 112 -8.59 1.74 -5.04
CA LEU A 112 -8.47 2.89 -5.92
C LEU A 112 -9.36 2.80 -7.16
N GLU A 113 -9.61 1.60 -7.69
CA GLU A 113 -10.54 1.38 -8.80
C GLU A 113 -12.00 1.49 -8.33
N GLY A 114 -12.34 0.99 -7.13
CA GLY A 114 -13.67 1.19 -6.53
C GLY A 114 -13.99 2.62 -6.09
N GLU A 115 -12.99 3.50 -5.94
CA GLU A 115 -13.18 4.94 -5.73
C GLU A 115 -13.45 5.73 -7.03
N ASP A 116 -13.08 5.21 -8.21
CA ASP A 116 -13.37 5.88 -9.49
C ASP A 116 -14.83 5.69 -9.93
N ASP A 117 -15.51 4.69 -9.39
CA ASP A 117 -16.91 4.34 -9.68
C ASP A 117 -17.93 5.00 -8.71
N ALA A 118 -17.47 5.83 -7.76
CA ALA A 118 -18.26 6.46 -6.69
C ALA A 118 -18.29 8.00 -6.80
#